data_AF-A0A1A3PUM3-F1
#
_entry.id   AF-A0A1A3PUM3-F1
#
_cell.length_a   1.000
_cell.length_b   1.000
_cell.length_c   1.000
_cell.angle_alpha   90.00
_cell.angle_beta   90.00
_cell.angle_gamma   90.00
#
_symmetry.space_group_name_H-M   'P 1'
#
loop_
_entity.id
_entity.type
_entity.pdbx_description
1 polymer ?
#
loop_
_entity_poly.entity_id
_entity_poly.type
_entity_poly.pdbx_seq_one_letter_code
_entity_poly.pdbx_strand_id
1 'polypeptide(L)'
;MGGTVGVLQGIQAELGAATAANSGAAMAVLPAGNEGASTLAMAKHHATAADFAAQFGAGIEQMIELSTTIQAASVAHVITDVGSAAAF
;
A
#
# COMPACT_ATOMS: atom_id res chain seq x y z
N MET A 1 -17.68 13.87 -0.18
CA MET A 1 -17.07 12.54 -0.42
C MET A 1 -15.72 12.60 -1.16
N GLY A 2 -15.45 13.59 -2.02
CA GLY A 2 -14.14 13.72 -2.69
C GLY A 2 -12.94 13.97 -1.75
N GLY A 3 -13.14 14.70 -0.64
CA GLY A 3 -12.06 15.00 0.33
C GLY A 3 -11.52 13.75 1.04
N THR A 4 -12.38 12.80 1.42
CA THR A 4 -11.96 11.60 2.14
C THR A 4 -11.20 10.62 1.25
N VAL A 5 -11.57 10.52 -0.04
CA VAL A 5 -10.82 9.67 -0.98
C VAL A 5 -9.49 10.30 -1.38
N GLY A 6 -9.41 11.62 -1.52
CA GLY A 6 -8.14 12.32 -1.72
C GLY A 6 -7.16 12.12 -0.56
N VAL A 7 -7.66 12.11 0.68
CA VAL A 7 -6.83 11.79 1.86
C VAL A 7 -6.34 10.34 1.83
N LEU A 8 -7.19 9.37 1.47
CA LEU A 8 -6.79 7.97 1.35
C LEU A 8 -5.74 7.76 0.27
N GLN A 9 -5.88 8.43 -0.88
CA GLN A 9 -4.89 8.41 -1.96
C GLN A 9 -3.56 9.06 -1.54
N GLY A 10 -3.60 10.15 -0.77
CA GLY A 10 -2.41 10.78 -0.20
C GLY A 10 -1.66 9.84 0.75
N ILE A 11 -2.37 9.19 1.67
CA ILE A 11 -1.80 8.20 2.60
C ILE A 11 -1.17 7.03 1.81
N GLN A 12 -1.83 6.53 0.76
CA GLN A 12 -1.30 5.46 -0.08
C GLN A 12 0.02 5.86 -0.76
N ALA A 13 0.08 7.07 -1.33
CA ALA A 13 1.29 7.58 -1.98
C ALA A 13 2.45 7.72 -0.98
N GLU A 14 2.17 8.22 0.22
CA GLU A 14 3.17 8.39 1.26
C GLU A 14 3.69 7.05 1.80
N LEU A 15 2.79 6.08 2.03
CA LEU A 15 3.14 4.71 2.42
C LEU A 15 3.96 4.00 1.33
N GLY A 16 3.60 4.16 0.06
CA GLY A 16 4.36 3.60 -1.06
C GLY A 16 5.78 4.18 -1.14
N ALA A 17 5.92 5.50 -0.99
CA ALA A 17 7.21 6.17 -0.98
C ALA A 17 8.08 5.74 0.22
N ALA A 18 7.49 5.65 1.42
CA ALA A 18 8.18 5.20 2.63
C ALA A 18 8.68 3.75 2.50
N THR A 19 7.89 2.85 1.90
CA THR A 19 8.29 1.46 1.69
C THR A 19 9.39 1.32 0.64
N ALA A 20 9.36 2.11 -0.43
CA ALA A 20 10.44 2.14 -1.41
C ALA A 20 11.77 2.60 -0.77
N ALA A 21 11.72 3.67 0.04
CA ALA A 21 12.89 4.18 0.77
C ALA A 21 13.44 3.15 1.78
N ASN A 22 12.55 2.54 2.57
CA ASN A 22 12.94 1.52 3.56
C ASN A 22 13.50 0.25 2.90
N SER A 23 12.95 -0.16 1.76
CA SER A 23 13.46 -1.32 1.01
C SER A 23 14.88 -1.06 0.51
N GLY A 24 15.15 0.13 -0.01
CA GLY A 24 16.51 0.53 -0.41
C GLY A 24 17.50 0.51 0.75
N ALA A 25 17.11 1.04 1.91
CA ALA A 25 17.94 1.00 3.12
C ALA A 25 18.17 -0.44 3.63
N ALA A 26 17.13 -1.28 3.60
CA ALA A 26 17.21 -2.66 4.07
C ALA A 26 18.14 -3.53 3.18
N MET A 27 18.16 -3.29 1.87
CA MET A 27 19.06 -3.98 0.94
C MET A 27 20.52 -3.50 1.06
N ALA A 28 20.76 -2.30 1.59
CA ALA A 28 22.10 -1.77 1.83
C ALA A 28 22.80 -2.40 3.05
N VAL A 29 22.11 -3.24 3.83
CA VAL A 29 22.70 -3.91 5.01
C VAL A 29 23.76 -4.91 4.56
N LEU A 30 24.97 -4.72 5.08
CA LEU A 30 26.14 -5.58 4.88
C LEU A 30 26.32 -6.53 6.07
N PRO A 31 27.06 -7.65 5.91
CA PRO A 31 27.39 -8.53 7.02
C PRO A 31 28.21 -7.77 8.07
N ALA A 32 27.88 -7.95 9.36
CA ALA A 32 28.63 -7.32 10.46
C ALA A 32 30.05 -7.90 10.67
N GLY A 33 30.33 -9.06 10.07
CA GLY A 33 31.63 -9.74 10.12
C GLY A 33 31.77 -10.75 8.99
N ASN A 34 32.94 -11.37 8.86
CA ASN A 34 33.25 -12.32 7.78
C ASN A 34 32.81 -13.76 8.09
N GLU A 35 32.19 -13.98 9.25
CA GLU A 35 31.74 -15.28 9.69
C GLU A 35 30.51 -15.72 8.88
N GLY A 36 30.38 -17.03 8.62
CA GLY A 36 29.21 -17.58 7.93
C GLY A 36 27.87 -17.28 8.63
N ALA A 37 27.88 -17.05 9.94
CA ALA A 37 26.69 -16.62 10.69
C ALA A 37 26.25 -15.19 10.31
N SER A 38 27.20 -14.28 10.08
CA SER A 38 26.92 -12.89 9.70
C SER A 38 26.37 -12.81 8.27
N THR A 39 26.89 -13.63 7.36
CA THR A 39 26.37 -13.70 5.98
C THR A 39 24.98 -14.34 5.95
N LEU A 40 24.73 -15.39 6.75
CA LEU A 40 23.40 -15.97 6.89
C LEU A 40 22.38 -14.99 7.49
N ALA A 41 22.78 -14.22 8.51
CA ALA A 41 21.93 -13.20 9.12
C ALA A 41 21.57 -12.09 8.12
N MET A 42 22.54 -11.62 7.32
CA MET A 42 22.29 -10.68 6.22
C MET A 42 21.31 -11.25 5.20
N ALA A 43 21.51 -12.49 4.75
CA ALA A 43 20.63 -13.13 3.78
C ALA A 43 19.19 -13.27 4.31
N LYS A 44 19.01 -13.63 5.58
CA LYS A 44 17.69 -13.68 6.23
C LYS A 44 17.05 -12.30 6.36
N HIS A 45 17.85 -11.28 6.69
CA HIS A 45 17.38 -9.90 6.74
C HIS A 45 16.88 -9.44 5.36
N HIS A 46 17.65 -9.68 4.30
CA HIS A 46 17.24 -9.32 2.94
C HIS A 46 15.98 -10.06 2.49
N ALA A 47 15.88 -11.36 2.77
CA ALA A 47 14.67 -12.14 2.47
C ALA A 47 13.44 -11.58 3.21
N THR A 48 13.58 -11.28 4.51
CA THR A 48 12.49 -10.72 5.33
C THR A 48 12.07 -9.34 4.83
N ALA A 49 13.04 -8.50 4.45
CA ALA A 49 12.77 -7.17 3.90
C ALA A 49 12.06 -7.23 2.54
N ALA A 50 12.44 -8.18 1.67
CA ALA A 50 11.77 -8.42 0.40
C ALA A 50 10.32 -8.90 0.60
N ASP A 51 10.11 -9.86 1.52
CA ASP A 51 8.77 -10.36 1.86
C ASP A 51 7.88 -9.24 2.45
N PHE A 52 8.43 -8.41 3.34
CA PHE A 52 7.71 -7.26 3.87
C PHE A 52 7.30 -6.28 2.76
N ALA A 53 8.23 -5.94 1.87
CA ALA A 53 7.96 -5.02 0.76
C ALA A 53 6.87 -5.56 -0.18
N ALA A 54 6.89 -6.86 -0.49
CA ALA A 54 5.89 -7.51 -1.31
C ALA A 54 4.50 -7.50 -0.65
N GLN A 55 4.41 -7.90 0.63
CA GLN A 55 3.15 -7.93 1.37
C GLN A 55 2.57 -6.54 1.58
N PHE A 56 3.42 -5.57 1.89
CA PHE A 56 3.00 -4.18 2.09
C PHE A 56 2.53 -3.55 0.77
N GLY A 57 3.21 -3.82 -0.35
CA GLY A 57 2.78 -3.42 -1.68
C GLY A 57 1.39 -3.96 -2.02
N ALA A 58 1.15 -5.26 -1.80
CA ALA A 58 -0.16 -5.87 -2.00
C ALA A 58 -1.24 -5.24 -1.09
N GLY A 59 -0.89 -4.87 0.15
CA GLY A 59 -1.79 -4.14 1.06
C GLY A 59 -2.16 -2.74 0.54
N ILE A 60 -1.21 -2.00 -0.03
CA ILE A 60 -1.49 -0.70 -0.67
C ILE A 60 -2.46 -0.89 -1.85
N GLU A 61 -2.25 -1.91 -2.69
CA GLU A 61 -3.14 -2.22 -3.81
C GLU A 61 -4.57 -2.51 -3.34
N GLN A 62 -4.75 -3.32 -2.29
CA GLN A 62 -6.07 -3.56 -1.70
C GLN A 62 -6.73 -2.27 -1.18
N MET A 63 -5.95 -1.35 -0.62
CA MET A 63 -6.48 -0.05 -0.20
C MET A 63 -6.90 0.80 -1.41
N ILE A 64 -6.17 0.74 -2.53
CA ILE A 64 -6.55 1.43 -3.77
C ILE A 64 -7.88 0.86 -4.27
N GLU A 65 -7.99 -0.47 -4.32
CA GLU A 65 -9.22 -1.16 -4.72
C GLU A 65 -10.41 -0.78 -3.83
N LEU A 66 -10.21 -0.73 -2.51
CA LEU A 66 -11.24 -0.25 -1.58
C LEU A 66 -11.67 1.20 -1.88
N SER A 67 -10.70 2.10 -2.12
CA SER A 67 -11.00 3.50 -2.40
C SER A 67 -11.80 3.67 -3.70
N THR A 68 -11.49 2.89 -4.74
CA THR A 68 -12.23 2.89 -6.01
C THR A 68 -13.62 2.29 -5.86
N THR A 69 -13.76 1.24 -5.05
CA THR A 69 -15.06 0.65 -4.70
C THR A 69 -15.96 1.64 -3.96
N ILE A 70 -15.42 2.39 -3.00
CA ILE A 70 -16.16 3.44 -2.28
C ILE A 70 -16.64 4.54 -3.23
N GLN A 71 -15.79 4.96 -4.19
CA GLN A 71 -16.19 5.93 -5.21
C GLN A 71 -17.33 5.39 -6.09
N ALA A 72 -17.20 4.16 -6.57
CA ALA A 72 -18.22 3.51 -7.41
C ALA A 72 -19.56 3.36 -6.67
N ALA A 73 -19.53 2.93 -5.41
CA ALA A 73 -20.72 2.80 -4.56
C ALA A 73 -21.40 4.17 -4.32
N SER A 74 -20.60 5.21 -4.08
CA SER A 74 -21.13 6.58 -3.89
C SER A 74 -21.82 7.09 -5.15
N VAL A 75 -21.26 6.84 -6.35
CA VAL A 75 -21.87 7.21 -7.63
C VAL A 75 -23.16 6.42 -7.87
N ALA A 76 -23.15 5.11 -7.61
CA ALA A 76 -24.34 4.27 -7.75
C ALA A 76 -25.49 4.73 -6.84
N HIS A 77 -25.17 5.16 -5.61
CA HIS A 77 -26.19 5.66 -4.69
C HIS A 77 -26.78 6.98 -5.15
N VAL A 78 -25.97 7.92 -5.67
CA VAL A 78 -26.46 9.19 -6.25
C VAL A 78 -27.32 8.94 -7.49
N ILE A 79 -26.92 8.02 -8.37
CA ILE A 79 -27.74 7.66 -9.54
C ILE A 79 -29.07 7.06 -9.11
N THR A 80 -29.06 6.22 -8.07
CA THR A 80 -30.29 5.61 -7.52
C THR A 80 -31.19 6.67 -6.89
N ASP A 81 -30.64 7.61 -6.12
CA ASP A 81 -31.39 8.72 -5.52
C ASP A 81 -31.98 9.64 -6.60
N VAL A 82 -31.22 9.98 -7.64
CA VAL A 82 -31.72 10.78 -8.77
C VAL A 82 -32.79 10.01 -9.56
N GLY A 83 -32.58 8.72 -9.81
CA GLY A 83 -33.53 7.88 -10.54
C GLY A 83 -34.84 7.66 -9.77
N SER A 84 -34.77 7.54 -8.45
CA SER A 84 -35.95 7.44 -7.59
C SER A 84 -36.65 8.79 -7.39
N ALA A 85 -35.91 9.91 -7.39
CA ALA A 85 -36.48 11.26 -7.37
C ALA A 85 -37.15 11.66 -8.70
N ALA A 86 -36.68 11.14 -9.84
CA ALA A 86 -37.28 11.37 -11.16
C ALA A 86 -38.48 10.46 -11.47
N ALA A 87 -38.73 9.44 -10.64
CA ALA A 87 -39.86 8.52 -10.77
C ALA A 87 -41.14 9.00 -10.06
N PHE A 88 -41.13 10.22 -9.50
CA PHE A 88 -42.26 10.97 -8.94
C PHE A 88 -42.49 12.26 -9.73
#